data_AF-A0A258E7X4-F1
#
_entry.id   AF-A0A258E7X4-F1
#
_cell.length_a   1.000
_cell.length_b   1.000
_cell.length_c   1.000
_cell.angle_alpha   90.00
_cell.angle_beta   90.00
_cell.angle_gamma   90.00
#
_symmetry.space_group_name_H-M   'P 1'
#
loop_
_entity.id
_entity.type
_entity.pdbx_description
1 polymer ?
#
loop_
_entity_poly.entity_id
_entity_poly.type
_entity_poly.pdbx_seq_one_letter_code
_entity_poly.pdbx_strand_id
1 'polypeptide(L)' 'MNNLLKVAIAAFVFLSANVAFAQMEKTVEVGGAPMYPSKNIVENAVNSADHTTLVAAVKAAGLVETLQTAGPFTVFA' A
#
# COMPACT_ATOMS: atom_id res chain seq x y z
N MET A 1 28.68 -27.07 24.72
CA MET A 1 28.18 -25.98 23.87
C MET A 1 28.33 -24.67 24.63
N ASN A 2 29.33 -23.88 24.25
CA ASN A 2 29.84 -22.76 25.02
C ASN A 2 28.80 -21.63 25.11
N ASN A 3 28.77 -20.93 26.25
CA ASN A 3 27.75 -19.93 26.56
C ASN A 3 27.69 -18.80 25.51
N LEU A 4 28.81 -18.53 24.85
CA LEU A 4 28.94 -17.56 23.77
C LEU A 4 28.11 -17.94 22.51
N LEU A 5 28.05 -19.24 22.18
CA LEU A 5 27.29 -19.73 21.01
C LEU A 5 25.78 -19.60 21.25
N LYS A 6 25.33 -19.78 22.50
CA LYS A 6 23.91 -19.63 22.88
C LYS A 6 23.46 -18.16 22.83
N VAL A 7 24.33 -17.23 23.23
CA VAL A 7 24.06 -15.79 23.18
C VAL A 7 23.96 -15.29 21.72
N ALA A 8 24.85 -15.76 20.84
CA ALA A 8 24.80 -15.39 19.42
C ALA A 8 23.52 -15.87 18.72
N ILE A 9 23.07 -17.10 19.01
CA ILE A 9 21.82 -17.65 18.45
C ILE A 9 20.61 -16.88 19.00
N ALA A 10 20.58 -16.56 20.30
CA ALA A 10 19.50 -15.79 20.89
C ALA A 10 19.39 -14.37 20.31
N ALA A 11 20.52 -13.70 20.06
CA ALA A 11 20.54 -12.39 19.43
C ALA A 11 20.07 -12.42 17.96
N PHE A 12 20.43 -13.47 17.22
CA PHE A 12 19.99 -13.64 15.82
C PHE A 12 18.49 -13.91 15.70
N VAL A 13 17.92 -14.71 16.62
CA VAL A 13 16.46 -14.96 16.69
C VAL A 13 15.70 -13.71 17.13
N PHE A 14 16.26 -12.89 18.01
CA PHE A 14 15.64 -11.61 18.40
C PHE A 14 15.65 -10.59 17.26
N LEU A 15 16.69 -10.57 16.42
CA LEU A 15 16.77 -9.64 15.28
C LEU A 15 15.81 -10.04 14.15
N SER A 16 15.61 -11.33 13.90
CA SER A 16 14.68 -11.83 12.88
C SER A 16 13.20 -11.73 13.27
N ALA A 17 12.88 -11.73 14.56
CA ALA A 17 11.50 -11.58 15.04
C ALA A 17 10.95 -10.15 14.81
N ASN A 18 11.79 -9.12 14.83
CA ASN A 18 11.34 -7.72 14.71
C ASN A 18 11.00 -7.30 13.26
N VAL A 19 11.52 -7.99 12.24
CA VAL A 19 11.25 -7.65 10.82
C VAL A 19 9.88 -8.15 10.34
N ALA A 20 9.26 -9.09 11.05
CA ALA A 20 8.00 -9.71 10.62
C ALA A 20 6.72 -8.97 11.05
N PHE A 21 6.81 -8.00 11.98
CA PHE A 21 5.64 -7.37 12.60
C PHE A 21 5.42 -5.89 12.25
N ALA A 22 6.16 -5.32 11.30
CA ALA A 22 6.16 -3.87 11.08
C ALA A 22 5.85 -3.47 9.63
N GLN A 23 4.60 -3.63 9.18
CA GLN A 23 3.98 -2.67 8.25
C GLN A 23 2.47 -2.93 8.08
N MET A 24 1.65 -2.48 9.03
CA MET A 24 0.26 -2.17 8.69
C MET A 24 0.23 -0.72 8.23
N GLU A 25 -0.08 -0.49 6.95
CA GLU A 25 -0.27 0.86 6.45
C GLU A 25 -1.51 1.49 7.10
N LYS A 26 -1.40 2.76 7.47
CA LYS A 26 -2.57 3.53 7.89
C LYS A 26 -3.44 3.81 6.66
N THR A 27 -4.46 2.99 6.46
CA THR A 27 -5.43 3.15 5.38
C THR A 27 -6.60 4.05 5.80
N VAL A 28 -7.30 4.58 4.80
CA VAL A 28 -8.59 5.26 4.98
C VAL A 28 -9.65 4.52 4.18
N GLU A 29 -10.87 4.39 4.71
CA GLU A 29 -11.98 3.77 3.98
C GLU A 29 -12.69 4.82 3.12
N VAL A 30 -12.79 4.56 1.81
CA VAL A 30 -13.51 5.43 0.87
C VAL A 30 -14.29 4.56 -0.11
N GLY A 31 -15.59 4.80 -0.23
CA GLY A 31 -16.48 4.03 -1.11
C GLY A 31 -16.42 2.52 -0.88
N GLY A 32 -16.44 2.12 0.39
CA GLY A 32 -16.46 0.73 0.84
C GLY A 32 -15.17 -0.07 0.64
N ALA A 33 -14.05 0.59 0.30
CA ALA A 33 -12.76 -0.04 0.13
C ALA A 33 -11.63 0.75 0.82
N PRO A 34 -10.59 0.06 1.35
CA PRO A 34 -9.40 0.69 1.90
C PRO A 34 -8.57 1.35 0.79
N MET A 35 -8.21 2.60 1.03
CA MET A 35 -7.26 3.38 0.22
C MET A 35 -5.87 3.27 0.85
N TYR A 36 -4.93 2.76 0.06
CA TYR A 36 -3.56 2.51 0.50
C TYR A 36 -2.64 3.65 0.08
N PRO A 37 -1.86 4.24 0.99
CA PRO A 37 -0.85 5.24 0.64
C PRO A 37 0.21 4.73 -0.34
N SER A 38 0.46 3.42 -0.37
CA SER A 38 1.41 2.77 -1.28
C SER A 38 0.89 2.59 -2.71
N LYS A 39 -0.42 2.71 -2.94
CA LYS A 39 -1.05 2.54 -4.25
C LYS A 39 -1.27 3.88 -4.93
N ASN A 40 -1.16 3.92 -6.26
CA ASN A 40 -1.50 5.11 -7.03
C ASN A 40 -3.03 5.35 -7.09
N ILE A 41 -3.42 6.49 -7.66
CA ILE A 41 -4.83 6.93 -7.72
C ILE A 41 -5.71 5.89 -8.43
N VAL A 42 -5.24 5.37 -9.56
CA VAL A 42 -6.01 4.42 -10.36
C VAL A 42 -6.14 3.08 -9.63
N GLU A 43 -5.07 2.58 -9.05
CA GLU A 43 -5.06 1.33 -8.27
C GLU A 43 -6.00 1.39 -7.06
N ASN A 44 -6.11 2.53 -6.41
CA ASN A 44 -7.03 2.75 -5.31
C ASN A 44 -8.49 2.83 -5.83
N ALA A 45 -8.75 3.64 -6.86
CA ALA A 45 -10.10 3.85 -7.38
C ALA A 45 -10.75 2.59 -8.01
N VAL A 46 -9.98 1.72 -8.68
CA VAL A 46 -10.51 0.50 -9.32
C VAL A 46 -11.04 -0.53 -8.33
N ASN A 47 -10.61 -0.48 -7.07
CA ASN A 47 -11.00 -1.42 -6.03
C ASN A 47 -12.22 -0.95 -5.22
N SER A 48 -12.68 0.28 -5.44
CA SER A 48 -13.84 0.85 -4.76
C SER A 48 -15.11 0.67 -5.59
N ALA A 49 -16.21 0.32 -4.93
CA ALA A 49 -17.51 0.14 -5.58
C ALA A 49 -18.07 1.47 -6.14
N ASP A 50 -17.75 2.58 -5.48
CA ASP A 50 -18.34 3.88 -5.77
C ASP A 50 -17.70 4.57 -6.99
N HIS A 51 -16.46 4.21 -7.34
CA HIS A 51 -15.67 4.93 -8.34
C HIS A 51 -15.65 4.27 -9.74
N THR A 52 -16.54 3.32 -10.01
CA THR A 52 -16.57 2.59 -11.29
C THR A 52 -16.78 3.50 -12.51
N THR A 53 -17.69 4.48 -12.41
CA THR A 53 -17.93 5.47 -13.48
C THR A 53 -16.74 6.40 -13.68
N LEU A 54 -16.10 6.85 -12.60
CA LEU A 54 -14.89 7.66 -12.68
C LEU A 54 -13.77 6.93 -13.42
N VAL A 55 -13.51 5.67 -13.03
CA VAL A 55 -12.50 4.83 -13.68
C VAL A 55 -12.80 4.65 -15.18
N ALA A 56 -14.06 4.44 -15.53
CA ALA A 56 -14.47 4.33 -16.94
C ALA A 56 -14.20 5.64 -17.71
N ALA A 57 -14.51 6.80 -17.13
CA ALA A 57 -14.25 8.10 -17.74
C ALA A 57 -12.75 8.38 -17.90
N VAL A 58 -11.93 8.07 -16.87
CA VAL A 58 -10.47 8.20 -16.93
C VAL A 58 -9.87 7.33 -18.03
N LYS A 59 -10.37 6.10 -18.20
CA LYS A 59 -9.98 5.20 -19.30
C LYS A 59 -10.37 5.78 -20.65
N ALA A 60 -11.61 6.26 -20.80
CA ALA A 60 -12.08 6.87 -22.04
C ALA A 60 -11.29 8.15 -22.42
N ALA A 61 -10.84 8.91 -21.43
CA ALA A 61 -10.02 10.09 -21.61
C ALA A 61 -8.53 9.80 -21.83
N GLY A 62 -8.10 8.53 -21.75
CA GLY A 62 -6.68 8.16 -21.90
C GLY A 62 -5.77 8.65 -20.78
N LEU A 63 -6.32 8.96 -19.59
CA LEU A 63 -5.57 9.56 -18.49
C LEU A 63 -4.98 8.55 -17.50
N VAL A 64 -5.18 7.25 -17.73
CA VAL A 64 -4.74 6.18 -16.82
C VAL A 64 -3.23 6.27 -16.55
N GLU A 65 -2.42 6.31 -17.60
CA GLU A 65 -0.96 6.35 -17.45
C GLU A 65 -0.51 7.62 -16.72
N THR A 66 -1.12 8.76 -17.02
CA THR A 66 -0.80 10.05 -16.37
C THR A 66 -1.08 9.99 -14.87
N LEU A 67 -2.23 9.47 -14.46
CA LEU A 67 -2.63 9.38 -13.04
C LEU A 67 -1.89 8.28 -12.26
N GLN A 68 -1.14 7.41 -12.95
CA GLN A 68 -0.25 6.44 -12.33
C GLN A 68 1.16 7.00 -12.10
N THR A 69 1.54 8.10 -12.76
CA THR A 69 2.84 8.75 -12.53
C THR A 69 2.90 9.52 -11.21
N ALA A 70 4.12 9.85 -10.76
CA ALA A 70 4.31 10.68 -9.58
C ALA A 70 3.71 12.09 -9.80
N GLY A 71 2.83 12.50 -8.89
CA GLY A 71 2.11 13.78 -8.93
C GLY A 71 2.73 14.89 -8.06
N PRO A 72 2.13 16.09 -8.10
CA PRO A 72 0.96 16.30 -7.26
C PRO A 72 -0.34 16.27 -8.06
N PHE A 73 -1.17 15.26 -7.77
CA PHE A 73 -2.52 15.17 -8.31
C PHE A 73 -3.53 15.13 -7.16
N THR A 74 -4.69 15.73 -7.37
CA THR A 74 -5.84 15.61 -6.47
C THR A 74 -7.06 15.40 -7.34
N VAL A 75 -7.66 14.22 -7.21
CA VAL A 75 -8.86 13.83 -7.94
C VAL A 75 -10.04 13.92 -6.98
N PHE A 76 -11.02 14.74 -7.31
CA PHE A 76 -12.29 14.84 -6.58
C PHE A 76 -13.24 13.82 -7.19
N ALA A 77 -13.43 12.73 -6.47
CA ALA A 77 -14.03 11.47 -6.92
C ALA A 77 -15.34 11.18 -6.19
#